data_AF-T1AQC2-F1
#
_entry.id   AF-T1AQC2-F1
#
_cell.length_a   1.000
_cell.length_b   1.000
_cell.length_c   1.000
_cell.angle_alpha   90.00
_cell.angle_beta   90.00
_cell.angle_gamma   90.00
#
_symmetry.space_group_name_H-M   'P 1'
#
loop_
_entity.id
_entity.type
_entity.pdbx_description
1 polymer ?
#
loop_
_entity_poly.entity_id
_entity_poly.type
_entity_poly.pdbx_seq_one_letter_code
_entity_poly.pdbx_strand_id
1 'polypeptide(L)' 'LRVSKIGTMKIIRHRQMQGKVKTMTIKREAGNYYAIFTAIIEKTIPEVKDANPVGIDVGLKTFAVLSDGTKIT' A
#
# COMPACT_ATOMS: atom_id res chain seq x y z
N LEU A 1 13.64 -5.01 -16.72
CA LEU A 1 12.56 -4.00 -16.81
C LEU A 1 12.89 -3.04 -17.94
N ARG A 2 12.01 -2.85 -18.92
CA ARG A 2 12.22 -1.83 -19.97
C ARG A 2 11.47 -0.55 -19.58
N VAL A 3 12.20 0.55 -19.48
CA VAL A 3 11.67 1.85 -19.09
C VAL A 3 11.75 2.79 -20.28
N SER A 4 10.64 3.46 -20.60
CA SER A 4 10.58 4.42 -21.70
C SER A 4 11.65 5.50 -21.51
N LYS A 5 12.35 5.86 -22.61
CA LYS A 5 13.43 6.87 -22.64
C LYS A 5 14.69 6.56 -21.82
N ILE A 6 14.73 5.46 -21.06
CA ILE A 6 15.91 5.05 -20.27
C ILE A 6 16.51 3.74 -20.79
N GLY A 7 15.67 2.81 -21.26
CA GLY A 7 16.10 1.51 -21.77
C GLY A 7 15.89 0.37 -20.77
N THR A 8 16.71 -0.67 -20.87
CA THR A 8 16.56 -1.88 -20.07
C THR A 8 17.38 -1.81 -18.79
N MET A 9 16.72 -1.98 -17.65
CA MET A 9 17.32 -2.00 -16.32
C MET A 9 17.14 -3.36 -15.65
N LYS A 10 18.17 -3.80 -14.92
CA LYS A 10 18.05 -4.92 -13.98
C LYS A 10 17.33 -4.41 -12.72
N ILE A 11 16.39 -5.21 -12.22
CA ILE A 11 15.66 -4.90 -10.98
C ILE A 11 15.59 -6.16 -10.12
N ILE A 12 15.63 -5.98 -8.81
CA ILE A 12 15.30 -7.03 -7.85
C ILE A 12 13.80 -6.90 -7.58
N ARG A 13 13.02 -7.95 -7.89
CA ARG A 13 11.58 -7.98 -7.62
C ARG A 13 11.36 -8.67 -6.29
N HIS A 14 10.98 -7.91 -5.26
CA HIS A 14 10.68 -8.48 -3.95
C HIS A 14 9.33 -9.21 -3.91
N ARG A 15 8.42 -8.93 -4.86
CA ARG A 15 7.12 -9.59 -5.00
C ARG A 15 6.67 -9.74 -6.45
N GLN A 16 5.79 -10.70 -6.67
CA GLN A 16 5.07 -10.84 -7.94
C GLN A 16 4.13 -9.64 -8.13
N MET A 17 4.04 -9.14 -9.37
CA MET A 17 3.14 -8.06 -9.70
C MET A 17 1.71 -8.59 -9.84
N GLN A 18 0.77 -7.92 -9.20
CA GLN A 18 -0.66 -8.22 -9.25
C GLN A 18 -1.40 -7.07 -9.93
N GLY A 19 -2.47 -7.41 -10.64
CA GLY A 19 -3.32 -6.45 -11.33
C GLY A 19 -2.65 -5.75 -12.53
N LYS A 20 -3.33 -4.74 -13.05
CA LYS A 20 -2.88 -3.95 -14.20
C LYS A 20 -2.08 -2.74 -13.73
N VAL A 21 -0.80 -2.68 -14.07
CA VAL A 21 0.06 -1.53 -13.76
C VAL A 21 -0.44 -0.29 -14.52
N LYS A 22 -0.77 0.77 -13.78
CA LYS A 22 -1.18 2.07 -14.33
C LYS A 22 -0.01 3.04 -14.43
N THR A 23 0.88 3.01 -13.43
CA THR A 23 1.98 3.97 -13.31
C THR A 23 3.19 3.29 -12.70
N MET A 24 4.38 3.70 -13.13
CA MET A 24 5.65 3.29 -12.53
C MET A 24 6.51 4.53 -12.28
N THR A 25 7.04 4.63 -11.06
CA THR A 25 7.90 5.73 -10.63
C THR A 25 9.26 5.19 -10.24
N ILE A 26 10.32 5.85 -10.69
CA ILE A 26 11.68 5.61 -10.20
C ILE A 26 11.97 6.63 -9.09
N LYS A 27 12.23 6.15 -7.89
CA LYS A 27 12.57 6.98 -6.71
C LYS A 27 13.99 6.68 -6.26
N ARG A 28 14.77 7.70 -5.90
CA ARG A 28 16.04 7.54 -5.20
C ARG A 28 15.86 7.94 -3.74
N GLU A 29 16.20 7.07 -2.80
CA GLU A 29 16.05 7.31 -1.37
C GLU A 29 17.09 6.51 -0.58
N ALA A 30 17.70 7.13 0.43
CA ALA A 30 18.77 6.54 1.23
C ALA A 30 19.87 5.84 0.39
N GLY A 31 20.29 6.49 -0.70
CA GLY A 31 21.32 5.97 -1.61
C GLY A 31 20.85 4.92 -2.62
N ASN A 32 19.64 4.36 -2.48
CA ASN A 32 19.14 3.27 -3.31
C ASN A 32 18.10 3.76 -4.34
N TYR A 33 17.99 3.03 -5.45
CA TYR A 33 16.94 3.24 -6.46
C TYR A 33 15.82 2.22 -6.32
N TYR A 34 14.59 2.70 -6.39
CA TYR A 34 13.38 1.89 -6.28
C TYR A 34 12.51 2.09 -7.52
N ALA A 35 12.05 0.97 -8.09
CA ALA A 35 10.97 0.96 -9.08
C ALA A 35 9.66 0.68 -8.36
N ILE A 36 8.82 1.71 -8.24
CA ILE A 36 7.53 1.67 -7.55
C ILE A 36 6.44 1.51 -8.60
N PHE A 37 5.63 0.46 -8.48
CA PHE A 37 4.55 0.16 -9.42
C PHE A 37 3.20 0.36 -8.73
N THR A 38 2.38 1.21 -9.31
CA THR A 38 0.98 1.39 -8.90
C THR A 38 0.11 0.57 -9.85
N ALA A 39 -0.64 -0.38 -9.31
CA ALA A 39 -1.50 -1.27 -10.07
C ALA A 39 -2.95 -1.19 -9.60
N ILE A 40 -3.87 -1.36 -10.54
CA ILE A 40 -5.30 -1.55 -10.27
C ILE A 40 -5.54 -3.04 -10.10
N ILE A 41 -6.13 -3.42 -8.98
CA ILE A 41 -6.54 -4.79 -8.67
C ILE A 41 -8.05 -4.76 -8.44
N GLU A 42 -8.79 -5.52 -9.23
CA GLU A 42 -10.20 -5.76 -8.96
C GLU A 42 -10.30 -6.62 -7.70
N LYS A 43 -11.02 -6.11 -6.71
CA LYS A 43 -11.25 -6.82 -5.46
C LYS A 43 -12.73 -6.80 -5.15
N THR A 44 -13.30 -7.98 -4.96
CA THR A 44 -14.65 -8.10 -4.41
C THR A 44 -14.61 -7.63 -2.96
N ILE A 45 -15.37 -6.60 -2.65
CA ILE A 45 -15.56 -6.13 -1.29
C ILE A 45 -16.62 -7.06 -0.68
N PRO A 46 -16.31 -7.79 0.40
CA PRO A 46 -17.31 -8.63 1.05
C PRO A 46 -18.43 -7.76 1.61
N GLU A 47 -19.67 -8.24 1.51
CA GLU A 47 -20.79 -7.62 2.20
C GLU A 47 -20.60 -7.72 3.71
N VAL A 48 -20.72 -6.59 4.40
CA VAL A 48 -20.67 -6.53 5.86
C VAL A 48 -22.08 -6.81 6.38
N LYS A 49 -22.31 -8.02 6.88
CA LYS A 49 -23.63 -8.47 7.36
C LYS A 49 -24.11 -7.74 8.62
N ASP A 50 -23.17 -7.31 9.47
CA ASP A 50 -23.42 -6.53 10.69
C ASP A 50 -22.55 -5.27 10.68
N ALA A 51 -23.11 -4.16 10.18
CA ALA A 51 -22.43 -2.88 10.26
C ALA A 51 -22.60 -2.30 11.67
N ASN A 52 -21.69 -2.65 12.59
CA ASN A 52 -21.46 -1.90 13.82
C ASN A 52 -20.26 -0.96 13.62
N PRO A 53 -20.44 0.22 13.02
CA PRO A 53 -19.33 1.12 12.75
C PRO A 53 -18.68 1.58 14.05
N VAL A 54 -17.36 1.43 14.15
CA VAL A 54 -16.56 1.85 15.30
C VAL A 54 -15.65 2.99 14.87
N GLY A 55 -15.66 4.09 15.64
CA GLY A 55 -14.71 5.19 15.44
C GLY A 55 -13.31 4.79 15.90
N ILE A 56 -12.28 5.17 15.16
CA ILE A 56 -10.88 4.92 15.51
C ILE A 56 -10.18 6.28 15.66
N ASP A 57 -9.65 6.54 16.85
CA ASP A 57 -8.74 7.66 17.13
C ASP A 57 -7.31 7.12 17.33
N VAL A 58 -6.33 7.72 16.67
CA VAL A 58 -4.93 7.24 16.68
C VAL A 58 -4.02 8.28 17.30
N GLY A 59 -3.17 7.86 18.24
CA GLY A 59 -2.34 8.77 19.03
C GLY A 59 -0.93 8.26 19.28
N LEU A 60 -0.08 9.15 19.80
CA LEU A 60 1.31 8.82 20.14
C LEU A 60 1.43 8.03 21.45
N LYS A 61 0.54 8.30 22.42
CA LYS A 61 0.53 7.65 23.74
C LYS A 61 -0.16 6.29 23.74
N THR A 62 -1.21 6.18 22.94
CA THR A 62 -2.02 4.97 22.77
C THR A 62 -2.18 4.79 21.27
N PHE A 63 -1.76 3.64 20.73
CA PHE A 63 -1.73 3.40 19.29
C PHE A 63 -3.10 3.65 18.64
N ALA A 64 -4.17 3.10 19.23
CA ALA A 64 -5.54 3.37 18.81
C ALA A 64 -6.53 3.29 19.97
N VAL A 65 -7.57 4.13 19.94
CA VAL A 65 -8.74 4.06 20.83
C VAL A 65 -9.99 3.90 19.99
N LEU A 66 -10.82 2.93 20.35
CA LEU A 66 -12.11 2.66 19.71
C LEU A 66 -13.22 3.48 20.36
N SER A 67 -14.33 3.71 19.64
CA SER A 67 -15.49 4.46 20.17
C SER A 67 -16.18 3.80 21.37
N ASP A 68 -15.94 2.52 21.63
CA ASP A 68 -16.40 1.81 22.84
C ASP A 68 -15.45 1.98 24.03
N GLY A 69 -14.36 2.75 23.87
CA GLY A 69 -13.35 2.99 24.89
C GLY A 69 -12.22 1.96 24.94
N THR A 70 -12.26 0.91 24.09
CA THR A 70 -11.17 -0.07 23.98
C THR A 70 -9.89 0.61 23.53
N LYS A 71 -8.77 0.29 24.20
CA LYS A 71 -7.45 0.86 23.91
C LYS A 71 -6.51 -0.21 23.37
N ILE A 72 -5.85 0.11 22.26
CA ILE A 72 -4.75 -0.66 21.68
C ILE A 72 -3.49 0.16 21.97
N THR A 73 -2.56 -0.40 22.74
CA THR A 73 -1.34 0.27 23.19
C THR A 73 -0.12 -0.40 22.59
#